data_AF-A0A1F6DRM1-F1
#
_entry.id   AF-A0A1F6DRM1-F1
#
_cell.length_a   1.000
_cell.length_b   1.000
_cell.length_c   1.000
_cell.angle_alpha   90.00
_cell.angle_beta   90.00
_cell.angle_gamma   90.00
#
_symmetry.space_group_name_H-M   'P 1'
#
loop_
_entity.id
_entity.type
_entity.pdbx_description
1 polymer ?
#
loop_
_entity_poly.entity_id
_entity_poly.type
_entity_poly.pdbx_seq_one_letter_code
_entity_poly.pdbx_strand_id
1 'polypeptide(L)'
;MFIPSEGIYYDLLTNQIGSSTSLGVNGSEDENLIQRAASKYKVIIVSPTSFLAYLQTVMQGLKALQIEEKAADIQKRVGELGKHIGAYEEFYKKLGVSLGTSISHYNAGYKELGKIDKDVYRIAESKIGIEPELLDKPSASEE
;
A
#
# COMPACT_ATOMS: atom_id res chain seq x y z
N MET A 1 10.36 -26.46 28.84
CA MET A 1 10.94 -26.33 30.20
C MET A 1 12.12 -25.41 30.11
N PHE A 2 12.16 -24.36 30.93
CA PHE A 2 13.24 -23.38 30.94
C PHE A 2 14.30 -23.76 31.97
N ILE A 3 15.57 -23.78 31.57
CA ILE A 3 16.71 -24.00 32.47
C ILE A 3 17.48 -22.68 32.60
N PRO A 4 17.53 -22.06 33.79
CA PRO A 4 18.12 -20.72 33.96
C PRO A 4 19.63 -20.62 33.71
N SER A 5 20.36 -21.75 33.72
CA SER A 5 21.80 -21.81 33.50
C SER A 5 22.11 -22.40 32.13
N GLU A 6 22.85 -21.63 31.32
CA GLU A 6 23.31 -22.08 30.00
C GLU A 6 24.29 -23.27 30.12
N GLY A 7 25.16 -23.27 31.14
CA GLY A 7 26.11 -24.35 31.39
C GLY A 7 25.41 -25.70 31.64
N ILE A 8 24.37 -25.70 32.49
CA ILE A 8 23.59 -26.91 32.77
C ILE A 8 22.85 -27.38 31.51
N TYR A 9 22.38 -26.46 30.67
CA TYR A 9 21.76 -26.81 29.39
C TYR A 9 22.76 -27.47 28.42
N TYR A 10 24.00 -26.98 28.34
CA TYR A 10 25.05 -27.62 27.55
C TYR A 10 25.45 -29.00 28.08
N ASP A 11 25.53 -29.16 29.40
CA ASP A 11 25.83 -30.45 30.02
C ASP A 11 24.74 -31.49 29.73
N LEU A 12 23.46 -31.07 29.68
CA LEU A 12 22.34 -31.92 29.25
C LEU A 12 22.39 -32.25 27.74
N LEU A 13 22.83 -31.31 26.90
CA LEU A 13 23.01 -31.55 25.46
C LEU A 13 24.12 -32.54 25.16
N THR A 14 25.23 -32.43 25.89
CA THR A 14 26.41 -33.29 25.77
C THR A 14 26.30 -34.59 26.58
N ASN A 15 25.16 -34.83 27.24
CA ASN A 15 24.86 -36.00 28.05
C ASN A 15 25.85 -36.24 29.21
N GLN A 16 26.50 -35.18 29.71
CA GLN A 16 27.41 -35.24 30.85
C GLN A 16 26.66 -35.51 32.17
N ILE A 17 25.40 -35.08 32.25
CA ILE A 17 24.50 -35.33 33.38
C ILE A 17 23.61 -36.52 33.02
N GLY A 18 23.79 -37.66 33.69
CA GLY A 18 22.98 -38.88 33.51
C GLY A 18 23.61 -39.98 32.65
N SER A 19 24.80 -39.75 32.09
CA SER A 19 25.61 -40.83 31.52
C SER A 19 26.06 -41.80 32.63
N SER A 20 25.77 -43.08 32.41
CA SER A 20 26.19 -44.25 33.22
C SER A 20 27.70 -44.37 33.47
N THR A 21 28.52 -43.45 32.95
CA THR A 21 29.97 -43.41 33.11
C THR A 21 30.46 -42.68 34.38
N SER A 22 29.62 -41.88 35.06
CA SER A 22 30.03 -41.15 36.29
C SER A 22 29.54 -41.78 37.61
N LEU A 23 28.50 -42.62 37.57
CA LEU A 23 28.06 -43.45 38.69
C LEU A 23 27.82 -44.86 38.15
N GLY A 24 28.74 -45.79 38.43
CA GLY A 24 28.79 -47.13 37.83
C GLY A 24 27.54 -48.00 38.07
N VAL A 25 26.50 -47.81 37.26
CA VAL A 25 25.32 -48.66 37.18
C VAL A 25 25.00 -48.94 35.71
N ASN A 26 25.13 -50.21 35.34
CA ASN A 26 24.69 -50.75 34.07
C ASN A 26 23.15 -50.75 34.00
N GLY A 27 22.58 -49.86 33.19
CA GLY A 27 21.16 -49.82 32.87
C GLY A 27 20.96 -49.42 31.41
N SER A 28 20.54 -50.39 30.61
CA SER A 28 20.20 -50.25 29.19
C SER A 28 19.05 -49.24 28.98
N GLU A 29 19.36 -48.11 28.34
CA GLU A 29 18.52 -47.21 27.52
C GLU A 29 19.09 -45.78 27.63
N ASP A 30 20.19 -45.54 26.90
CA ASP A 30 20.84 -44.22 26.74
C ASP A 30 19.98 -43.25 25.92
N GLU A 31 18.71 -43.07 26.28
CA GLU A 31 17.89 -42.01 25.71
C GLU A 31 18.32 -40.67 26.32
N ASN A 32 18.93 -39.83 25.49
CA ASN A 32 19.24 -38.45 25.84
C ASN A 32 18.00 -37.79 26.47
N LEU A 33 18.16 -37.19 27.66
CA LEU A 33 17.08 -36.56 28.43
C LEU A 33 16.30 -35.53 27.60
N ILE A 34 16.98 -34.83 26.69
CA ILE A 34 16.37 -33.88 25.76
C ILE A 34 15.46 -34.59 24.76
N GLN A 35 15.92 -35.71 24.20
CA GLN A 35 15.14 -36.50 23.26
C GLN A 35 13.92 -37.10 23.95
N ARG A 36 14.06 -37.62 25.17
CA ARG A 36 12.94 -38.12 25.98
C ARG A 36 11.93 -37.02 26.31
N ALA A 37 12.41 -35.83 26.73
CA ALA A 37 11.55 -34.68 26.98
C ALA A 37 10.74 -34.29 25.73
N ALA A 38 11.38 -34.26 24.56
CA ALA A 38 10.73 -33.90 23.30
C ALA A 38 9.78 -34.99 22.78
N SER A 39 10.19 -36.26 22.78
CA SER A 39 9.44 -37.36 22.15
C SER A 39 8.25 -37.82 23.01
N LYS A 40 8.50 -38.08 24.29
CA LYS A 40 7.55 -38.67 25.24
C LYS A 40 6.70 -37.62 25.92
N TYR A 41 7.29 -36.50 26.33
CA TYR A 41 6.60 -35.47 27.11
C TYR A 41 6.21 -34.23 26.29
N LYS A 42 6.62 -34.14 25.02
CA LYS A 42 6.37 -32.97 24.16
C LYS A 42 6.87 -31.66 24.76
N VAL A 43 7.94 -31.74 25.57
CA VAL A 43 8.57 -30.60 26.22
C VAL A 43 9.84 -30.25 25.47
N ILE A 44 9.91 -29.03 24.94
CA ILE A 44 11.14 -28.46 24.41
C ILE A 44 11.91 -27.86 25.59
N ILE A 45 13.14 -28.33 25.81
CA ILE A 45 14.04 -27.77 26.82
C ILE A 45 14.80 -26.61 26.18
N VAL A 46 14.80 -25.47 26.86
CA VAL A 46 15.45 -24.23 26.38
C VAL A 46 16.28 -23.60 27.50
N SER A 47 17.39 -22.99 27.08
CA SER A 47 18.25 -22.09 27.86
C SER A 47 17.82 -20.63 27.70
N PRO A 48 18.41 -19.68 28.45
CA PRO A 48 18.17 -18.25 28.25
C PRO A 48 18.40 -17.82 26.80
N THR A 49 19.47 -18.29 26.17
CA THR A 49 19.84 -17.89 24.81
C THR A 49 18.88 -18.47 23.76
N SER A 50 18.58 -19.77 23.84
CA SER A 50 17.67 -20.42 22.89
C SER A 50 16.23 -19.94 23.05
N PHE A 51 15.77 -19.70 24.29
CA PHE A 51 14.44 -19.15 24.54
C PHE A 51 14.31 -17.73 23.98
N LEU A 52 15.31 -16.89 24.18
CA LEU A 52 15.35 -15.54 23.60
C LEU A 52 15.26 -15.58 22.07
N ALA A 53 16.02 -16.46 21.41
CA ALA A 53 15.99 -16.60 19.95
C ALA A 53 14.61 -17.00 19.42
N TYR A 54 13.92 -17.93 20.12
CA TYR A 54 12.55 -18.29 19.76
C TYR A 54 11.58 -17.13 19.92
N LEU A 55 11.64 -16.39 21.04
CA LEU A 55 10.79 -15.22 21.25
C LEU A 55 11.06 -14.12 20.22
N GLN A 56 12.31 -13.88 19.85
CA GLN A 56 12.67 -12.94 18.79
C GLN A 56 12.06 -13.33 17.45
N THR A 57 12.11 -14.62 17.09
CA THR A 57 11.52 -15.13 15.86
C THR A 57 10.00 -14.96 15.86
N VAL A 58 9.34 -15.29 16.98
CA VAL A 58 7.89 -15.08 17.14
C VAL A 58 7.53 -13.60 17.03
N MET A 59 8.28 -12.72 17.71
CA MET A 59 8.08 -11.28 17.62
C MET A 59 8.23 -10.75 16.19
N GLN A 60 9.21 -11.27 15.44
CA GLN A 60 9.40 -10.89 14.04
C GLN A 60 8.23 -11.37 13.17
N GLY A 61 7.74 -12.59 13.40
CA GLY A 61 6.54 -13.11 12.74
C GLY A 61 5.29 -12.25 13.01
N LEU A 62 5.04 -11.89 14.27
CA LEU A 62 3.90 -11.03 14.64
C LEU A 62 4.00 -9.64 14.00
N LYS A 63 5.19 -9.04 13.95
CA LYS A 63 5.41 -7.76 13.25
C LYS A 63 5.17 -7.88 11.76
N ALA A 64 5.60 -8.98 11.13
CA ALA A 64 5.38 -9.22 9.71
C ALA A 64 3.87 -9.31 9.38
N LEU A 65 3.09 -10.01 10.21
CA LEU A 65 1.63 -10.09 10.05
C LEU A 65 0.96 -8.71 10.14
N GLN A 66 1.39 -7.86 11.08
CA GLN A 66 0.87 -6.49 11.19
C GLN A 66 1.23 -5.62 9.98
N ILE A 67 2.42 -5.82 9.39
CA ILE A 67 2.83 -5.11 8.18
C ILE A 67 2.01 -5.56 6.98
N GLU A 68 1.77 -6.86 6.86
CA GLU A 68 0.94 -7.44 5.79
C GLU A 68 -0.49 -6.89 5.81
N GLU A 69 -1.12 -6.86 6.99
CA GLU A 69 -2.47 -6.28 7.17
C GLU A 69 -2.51 -4.81 6.73
N LYS A 70 -1.53 -4.01 7.17
CA LYS A 70 -1.42 -2.60 6.76
C LYS A 70 -1.16 -2.45 5.26
N ALA A 71 -0.39 -3.34 4.66
CA ALA A 71 -0.11 -3.31 3.23
C ALA A 71 -1.37 -3.58 2.40
N ALA A 72 -2.22 -4.52 2.82
CA ALA A 72 -3.51 -4.78 2.20
C ALA A 72 -4.43 -3.54 2.27
N ASP A 73 -4.48 -2.88 3.42
CA ASP A 73 -5.22 -1.62 3.59
C ASP A 73 -4.70 -0.49 2.70
N ILE A 74 -3.38 -0.37 2.56
CA ILE A 74 -2.77 0.61 1.64
C ILE A 74 -3.17 0.32 0.20
N GLN A 75 -3.10 -0.93 -0.25
CA GLN A 75 -3.51 -1.31 -1.60
C GLN A 75 -4.96 -0.96 -1.88
N LYS A 76 -5.86 -1.24 -0.93
CA LYS A 76 -7.28 -0.89 -1.04
C LYS A 76 -7.46 0.63 -1.21
N ARG A 77 -6.83 1.43 -0.34
CA ARG A 77 -6.92 2.90 -0.36
C ARG A 77 -6.34 3.50 -1.64
N VAL A 78 -5.23 2.96 -2.13
CA VAL A 78 -4.63 3.38 -3.41
C VAL A 78 -5.58 3.05 -4.58
N GLY A 79 -6.23 1.88 -4.56
CA GLY A 79 -7.24 1.52 -5.56
C GLY A 79 -8.46 2.45 -5.53
N GLU A 80 -8.95 2.82 -4.36
CA GLU A 80 -10.04 3.81 -4.18
C GLU A 80 -9.62 5.20 -4.70
N LEU A 81 -8.40 5.63 -4.37
CA LEU A 81 -7.84 6.89 -4.85
C LEU A 81 -7.75 6.93 -6.39
N GLY A 82 -7.28 5.83 -7.01
CA GLY A 82 -7.23 5.72 -8.47
C GLY A 82 -8.60 5.88 -9.12
N LYS A 83 -9.66 5.29 -8.54
CA LYS A 83 -11.04 5.46 -9.01
C LYS A 83 -11.50 6.92 -8.91
N HIS A 84 -11.20 7.59 -7.79
CA HIS A 84 -11.56 8.99 -7.61
C HIS A 84 -10.86 9.89 -8.64
N ILE A 85 -9.55 9.70 -8.85
CA ILE A 85 -8.79 10.46 -9.85
C ILE A 85 -9.37 10.26 -11.25
N GLY A 86 -9.65 9.01 -11.64
CA GLY A 86 -10.25 8.73 -12.95
C GLY A 86 -11.63 9.37 -13.14
N ALA A 87 -12.47 9.39 -12.09
CA ALA A 87 -13.77 10.06 -12.14
C ALA A 87 -13.64 11.58 -12.33
N TYR A 88 -12.68 12.21 -11.65
CA TYR A 88 -12.39 13.64 -11.84
C TYR A 88 -11.83 13.91 -13.24
N GLU A 89 -10.92 13.09 -13.74
CA GLU A 89 -10.39 13.22 -15.11
C GLU A 89 -11.51 13.17 -16.15
N GLU A 90 -12.43 12.20 -16.04
CA GLU A 90 -13.59 12.09 -16.93
C GLU A 90 -14.52 13.30 -16.81
N PHE A 91 -14.74 13.80 -15.60
CA PHE A 91 -15.52 15.01 -15.37
C PHE A 91 -14.89 16.23 -16.08
N TYR A 92 -13.58 16.43 -15.93
CA TYR A 92 -12.87 17.54 -16.58
C TYR A 92 -12.82 17.40 -18.11
N LYS A 93 -12.72 16.17 -18.64
CA LYS A 93 -12.85 15.89 -20.09
C LYS A 93 -14.21 16.35 -20.61
N LYS A 94 -15.31 15.95 -19.94
CA LYS A 94 -16.67 16.38 -20.29
C LYS A 94 -16.85 17.90 -20.18
N LEU A 95 -16.30 18.49 -19.12
CA LEU A 95 -16.33 19.95 -18.91
C LEU A 95 -15.63 20.68 -20.07
N GLY A 96 -14.47 20.18 -20.53
CA GLY A 96 -13.76 20.73 -21.69
C GLY A 96 -14.63 20.73 -22.96
N VAL A 97 -15.37 19.65 -23.21
CA VAL A 97 -16.30 19.56 -24.36
C VAL A 97 -17.43 20.60 -24.24
N SER A 98 -18.03 20.73 -23.06
CA SER A 98 -19.08 21.72 -22.81
C SER A 98 -18.57 23.15 -22.98
N LEU A 99 -17.38 23.46 -22.45
CA LEU A 99 -16.73 24.76 -22.64
C LEU A 99 -16.46 25.05 -24.11
N GLY A 100 -15.97 24.07 -24.89
CA GLY A 100 -15.78 24.22 -26.33
C GLY A 100 -17.08 24.58 -27.06
N THR A 101 -18.21 24.02 -26.62
CA THR A 101 -19.54 24.36 -27.15
C THR A 101 -19.94 25.79 -26.77
N SER A 102 -19.82 26.17 -25.50
CA SER A 102 -20.12 27.52 -25.02
C SER A 102 -19.28 28.60 -25.72
N ILE A 103 -17.97 28.36 -25.90
CA ILE A 103 -17.06 29.23 -26.64
C ILE A 103 -17.48 29.34 -28.11
N SER A 104 -17.94 28.24 -28.72
CA SER A 104 -18.45 28.28 -30.09
C SER A 104 -19.69 29.16 -30.22
N HIS A 105 -20.63 29.08 -29.27
CA HIS A 105 -21.81 29.94 -29.24
C HIS A 105 -21.44 31.40 -29.02
N TYR A 106 -20.52 31.69 -28.08
CA TYR A 106 -20.01 33.04 -27.85
C TYR A 106 -19.42 33.64 -29.13
N ASN A 107 -18.48 32.93 -29.77
CA ASN A 107 -17.81 33.38 -30.98
C ASN A 107 -18.80 33.58 -32.15
N ALA A 108 -19.77 32.67 -32.31
CA ALA A 108 -20.80 32.80 -33.35
C ALA A 108 -21.70 34.02 -33.10
N GLY A 109 -22.19 34.18 -31.87
CA GLY A 109 -23.04 35.30 -31.48
C GLY A 109 -22.33 36.65 -31.64
N TYR A 110 -21.07 36.75 -31.24
CA TYR A 110 -20.31 37.99 -31.37
C TYR A 110 -20.02 38.34 -32.83
N LYS A 111 -19.76 37.34 -33.69
CA LYS A 111 -19.66 37.55 -35.14
C LYS A 111 -20.96 38.04 -35.76
N GLU A 112 -22.11 37.46 -35.37
CA GLU A 112 -23.42 37.94 -35.85
C GLU A 112 -23.70 39.36 -35.36
N LEU A 113 -23.36 39.69 -34.12
CA LEU A 113 -23.47 41.05 -33.59
C LEU A 113 -22.64 42.06 -34.40
N GLY A 114 -21.41 41.68 -34.78
CA GLY A 114 -20.57 42.50 -35.66
C GLY A 114 -21.19 42.75 -37.05
N LYS A 115 -22.13 41.93 -37.52
CA LYS A 115 -22.84 42.20 -38.78
C LYS A 115 -23.90 43.29 -38.64
N ILE A 116 -24.41 43.55 -37.43
CA ILE A 116 -25.39 44.62 -37.18
C ILE A 116 -24.82 45.98 -37.57
N ASP A 117 -23.49 46.14 -37.49
CA ASP A 117 -22.80 47.35 -37.95
C ASP A 117 -23.11 47.67 -39.42
N LYS A 118 -23.34 46.65 -40.26
CA LYS A 118 -23.74 46.82 -41.66
C LYS A 118 -25.17 47.31 -41.81
N ASP A 119 -26.08 46.82 -40.97
CA ASP A 119 -27.48 47.22 -41.02
C ASP A 119 -27.69 48.61 -40.42
N VAL A 120 -26.96 48.95 -39.36
CA VAL A 120 -26.95 50.30 -38.80
C VAL A 120 -26.35 51.29 -39.77
N TYR A 121 -25.24 50.94 -40.44
CA TYR A 121 -24.64 51.80 -41.46
C TYR A 121 -25.60 52.12 -42.62
N ARG A 122 -26.46 51.18 -43.01
CA ARG A 122 -27.48 51.41 -44.05
C ARG A 122 -28.58 52.38 -43.64
N ILE A 123 -28.86 52.50 -42.34
CA ILE A 123 -29.97 53.31 -41.81
C ILE A 123 -29.48 54.68 -41.34
N ALA A 124 -28.35 54.72 -40.64
CA ALA A 124 -27.88 55.89 -39.91
C ALA A 124 -26.61 56.52 -40.52
N GLU A 125 -26.10 55.99 -41.64
CA GLU A 125 -24.84 56.39 -42.32
C GLU A 125 -23.62 56.47 -41.38
N SER A 126 -23.71 55.82 -40.22
CA SER A 126 -22.70 55.82 -39.16
C SER A 126 -22.44 54.39 -38.72
N LYS A 127 -21.19 54.11 -38.34
CA LYS A 127 -20.77 52.80 -37.81
C LYS A 127 -20.78 52.87 -36.28
N ILE A 128 -21.19 51.78 -35.63
CA ILE A 128 -21.10 51.60 -34.17
C ILE A 128 -19.70 51.11 -33.78
N GLY A 129 -18.98 50.43 -34.70
CA GLY A 129 -17.59 50.03 -34.47
C GLY A 129 -17.49 48.78 -33.60
N ILE A 130 -18.36 47.79 -33.85
CA ILE A 130 -18.35 46.54 -33.09
C ILE A 130 -17.29 45.61 -33.68
N GLU A 131 -16.17 45.47 -32.99
CA GLU A 131 -15.12 44.49 -33.33
C GLU A 131 -15.31 43.20 -32.50
N PRO A 132 -15.56 42.04 -33.13
CA PRO A 132 -15.71 40.78 -32.40
C PRO A 132 -14.38 40.31 -31.82
N GLU A 133 -14.29 40.19 -30.50
CA GLU A 133 -13.19 39.51 -29.82
C GLU A 133 -13.52 38.01 -29.74
N LEU A 134 -12.65 37.15 -30.28
CA LEU A 134 -12.88 35.71 -30.33
C LEU A 134 -12.11 35.01 -29.22
N LEU A 135 -12.78 34.06 -28.56
CA LEU A 135 -12.17 33.20 -27.55
C LEU A 135 -11.61 31.95 -28.21
N ASP A 136 -10.41 31.55 -27.78
CA ASP A 136 -9.81 30.29 -28.17
C ASP A 136 -10.54 29.11 -27.52
N LYS A 137 -10.70 28.04 -28.29
CA LYS A 137 -11.31 26.81 -27.79
C LYS A 137 -10.32 26.04 -26.91
N PRO A 138 -10.80 25.27 -25.91
CA PRO A 138 -9.93 24.37 -25.17
C PRO A 138 -9.32 23.38 -26.16
N SER A 139 -7.99 23.30 -26.21
CA SER A 139 -7.30 22.25 -26.96
C SER A 139 -7.54 20.94 -26.22
N ALA A 140 -8.36 20.06 -26.78
CA ALA A 140 -8.27 18.65 -26.43
C ALA A 140 -6.92 18.19 -26.98
N SER A 141 -5.92 18.04 -26.11
CA SER A 141 -4.74 17.27 -26.44
C SER A 141 -5.21 15.84 -26.70
N GLU A 142 -5.41 15.51 -27.97
CA GLU A 142 -5.55 14.13 -28.45
C GLU A 142 -4.20 13.46 -28.24
N GLU A 143 -4.06 12.73 -27.14
CA GLU A 143 -3.10 11.62 -27.00
C GLU A 143 -3.84 10.30 -27.23
#